data_AF-A0A0G0FLU0-F1
#
_entry.id   AF-A0A0G0FLU0-F1
#
_cell.length_a   1.000
_cell.length_b   1.000
_cell.length_c   1.000
_cell.angle_alpha   90.00
_cell.angle_beta   90.00
_cell.angle_gamma   90.00
#
_symmetry.space_group_name_H-M   'P 1'
#
loop_
_entity.id
_entity.type
_entity.pdbx_description
1 polymer ?
#
loop_
_entity_poly.entity_id
_entity_poly.type
_entity_poly.pdbx_seq_one_letter_code
_entity_poly.pdbx_strand_id
1 'polypeptide(L)'
;MTPKKKKILIIALAQSTHTHAWIDLISKEKFEVRLFGVKNTSPSIKISSFYYCLQENYPFINQKPSNNRLLKMLRKLLFVFDYFKGYRLEKKWLSRIIQNWQPDIIHTLGIDPAALHFMDVRSKFKLGPNYRWVVTIRGGSDIELERFSLTNKKIFKKIFQECDLVIADNKITYSYAFELGLNKNKKPSLEFIPGTGGMDIEKLSSLRKQKTSQSRIILWPKACEATYSRGLPVLVIKILLNGLILWTKKFVKIFKLIIEFLEQIY
;
A
#
# COMPACT_ATOMS: atom_id res chain seq x y z
N MET A 1 -27.75 -16.58 -20.08
CA MET A 1 -27.41 -15.81 -18.86
C MET A 1 -25.90 -15.63 -18.82
N THR A 2 -25.40 -14.39 -18.80
CA THR A 2 -23.95 -14.16 -18.63
C THR A 2 -23.54 -14.54 -17.20
N PRO A 3 -22.47 -15.32 -17.00
CA PRO A 3 -22.03 -15.69 -15.66
C PRO A 3 -21.76 -14.45 -14.81
N LYS A 4 -22.21 -14.48 -13.56
CA LYS A 4 -22.02 -13.38 -12.60
C LYS A 4 -20.52 -13.11 -12.44
N LYS A 5 -20.09 -11.87 -12.68
CA LYS A 5 -18.70 -11.45 -12.45
C LYS A 5 -18.33 -11.64 -10.98
N LYS A 6 -17.13 -12.16 -10.73
CA LYS A 6 -16.56 -12.31 -9.39
C LYS A 6 -16.14 -10.95 -8.85
N LYS A 7 -16.37 -10.71 -7.56
CA LYS A 7 -16.13 -9.43 -6.88
C LYS A 7 -14.90 -9.49 -6.00
N ILE A 8 -13.99 -8.52 -6.14
CA ILE A 8 -12.77 -8.42 -5.35
C ILE A 8 -12.71 -7.08 -4.63
N LEU A 9 -12.69 -7.11 -3.29
CA LEU A 9 -12.43 -5.93 -2.46
C LEU A 9 -10.94 -5.88 -2.12
N ILE A 10 -10.23 -4.93 -2.70
CA ILE A 10 -8.85 -4.65 -2.33
C ILE A 10 -8.84 -3.71 -1.12
N ILE A 11 -8.08 -4.03 -0.09
CA ILE A 11 -7.86 -3.18 1.08
C ILE A 11 -6.37 -2.84 1.10
N ALA A 12 -6.04 -1.56 0.98
CA ALA A 12 -4.65 -1.13 0.82
C ALA A 12 -4.47 0.37 1.09
N LEU A 13 -3.22 0.83 1.13
CA LEU A 13 -2.88 2.25 1.02
C LEU A 13 -3.22 2.72 -0.39
N ALA A 14 -4.25 3.55 -0.53
CA ALA A 14 -4.83 3.88 -1.84
C ALA A 14 -3.87 4.67 -2.75
N GLN A 15 -2.94 5.43 -2.18
CA GLN A 15 -1.92 6.20 -2.91
C GLN A 15 -0.73 5.35 -3.39
N SER A 16 -0.65 4.08 -3.00
CA SER A 16 0.46 3.21 -3.35
C SER A 16 0.44 2.85 -4.84
N THR A 17 1.56 3.05 -5.53
CA THR A 17 1.72 2.62 -6.93
C THR A 17 1.49 1.12 -7.12
N HIS A 18 1.78 0.31 -6.10
CA HIS A 18 1.52 -1.13 -6.13
C HIS A 18 0.03 -1.46 -6.05
N THR A 19 -0.73 -0.67 -5.28
CA THR A 19 -2.19 -0.82 -5.23
C THR A 19 -2.80 -0.53 -6.58
N HIS A 20 -2.34 0.52 -7.26
CA HIS A 20 -2.77 0.83 -8.63
C HIS A 20 -2.40 -0.28 -9.61
N ALA A 21 -1.17 -0.80 -9.56
CA ALA A 21 -0.73 -1.88 -10.44
C ALA A 21 -1.58 -3.16 -10.26
N TRP A 22 -1.91 -3.54 -9.02
CA TRP A 22 -2.82 -4.67 -8.75
C TRP A 22 -4.23 -4.41 -9.30
N ILE A 23 -4.78 -3.22 -9.10
CA ILE A 23 -6.10 -2.86 -9.64
C ILE A 23 -6.08 -2.93 -11.16
N ASP A 24 -5.08 -2.36 -11.82
CA ASP A 24 -4.96 -2.36 -13.28
C ASP A 24 -4.81 -3.77 -13.83
N LEU A 25 -4.01 -4.62 -13.18
CA LEU A 25 -3.84 -6.02 -13.57
C LEU A 25 -5.17 -6.78 -13.47
N ILE A 26 -5.86 -6.67 -12.34
CA ILE A 26 -7.09 -7.44 -12.08
C ILE A 26 -8.28 -6.87 -12.88
N SER A 27 -8.33 -5.56 -13.13
CA SER A 27 -9.45 -4.92 -13.83
C SER A 27 -9.45 -5.21 -15.34
N LYS A 28 -8.33 -5.67 -15.90
CA LYS A 28 -8.27 -6.20 -17.28
C LYS A 28 -9.00 -7.55 -17.41
N GLU A 29 -9.18 -8.25 -16.31
CA GLU A 29 -9.87 -9.53 -16.24
C GLU A 29 -11.37 -9.38 -15.97
N LYS A 30 -12.11 -10.49 -15.98
CA LYS A 30 -13.58 -10.51 -15.78
C LYS A 30 -14.02 -10.34 -14.31
N PHE A 31 -13.29 -9.53 -13.52
CA PHE A 31 -13.62 -9.22 -12.13
C PHE A 31 -14.26 -7.84 -11.99
N GLU A 32 -15.13 -7.69 -10.99
CA GLU A 32 -15.54 -6.39 -10.46
C GLU A 32 -14.63 -6.04 -9.28
N VAL A 33 -13.77 -5.05 -9.45
CA VAL A 33 -12.79 -4.65 -8.43
C VAL A 33 -13.24 -3.38 -7.74
N ARG A 34 -13.14 -3.33 -6.42
CA ARG A 34 -13.28 -2.11 -5.62
C ARG A 34 -12.10 -1.95 -4.66
N LEU A 35 -11.76 -0.71 -4.36
CA LEU A 35 -10.68 -0.37 -3.41
C LEU A 35 -11.26 0.22 -2.12
N PHE A 36 -10.78 -0.24 -0.97
CA PHE A 36 -10.93 0.42 0.32
C PHE A 36 -9.57 0.97 0.77
N GLY A 37 -9.47 2.29 0.85
CA GLY A 37 -8.26 3.00 1.28
C GLY A 37 -8.16 3.03 2.81
N VAL A 38 -7.16 2.35 3.37
CA VAL A 38 -6.90 2.37 4.82
C VAL A 38 -6.11 3.60 5.24
N LYS A 39 -6.14 3.95 6.53
CA LYS A 39 -5.47 5.14 7.08
C LYS A 39 -5.94 6.43 6.38
N ASN A 40 -7.21 6.45 5.95
CA ASN A 40 -7.84 7.56 5.22
C ASN A 40 -7.08 7.96 3.94
N THR A 41 -6.44 7.01 3.29
CA THR A 41 -5.73 7.28 2.04
C THR A 41 -6.69 7.33 0.86
N SER A 42 -6.48 8.28 -0.05
CA SER A 42 -7.17 8.32 -1.33
C SER A 42 -6.20 8.06 -2.50
N PRO A 43 -6.71 7.55 -3.64
CA PRO A 43 -5.89 7.34 -4.83
C PRO A 43 -5.31 8.67 -5.32
N SER A 44 -4.01 8.69 -5.63
CA SER A 44 -3.36 9.87 -6.21
C SER A 44 -3.70 10.09 -7.69
N ILE A 45 -4.30 9.09 -8.34
CA ILE A 45 -4.65 9.07 -9.75
C ILE A 45 -6.07 8.51 -9.87
N LYS A 46 -6.81 8.95 -10.89
CA LYS A 46 -8.11 8.37 -11.23
C LYS A 46 -7.95 6.88 -11.53
N ILE A 47 -8.50 6.05 -10.66
CA ILE A 47 -8.56 4.60 -10.86
C ILE A 47 -9.84 4.23 -11.61
N SER A 48 -9.76 3.16 -12.41
CA SER A 48 -10.89 2.62 -13.18
C SER A 48 -11.94 1.95 -12.30
N SER A 49 -11.56 1.60 -11.07
CA SER A 49 -12.42 0.93 -10.09
C SER A 49 -13.11 1.92 -9.14
N PHE A 50 -14.24 1.50 -8.59
CA PHE A 50 -14.91 2.25 -7.52
C PHE A 50 -14.06 2.19 -6.24
N TYR A 51 -13.93 3.32 -5.54
CA TYR A 51 -13.12 3.38 -4.32
C TYR A 51 -13.88 3.94 -3.13
N TYR A 52 -13.47 3.50 -1.95
CA TYR A 52 -14.00 3.90 -0.66
C TYR A 52 -12.86 4.53 0.16
N CYS A 53 -12.93 5.84 0.39
CA CYS A 53 -12.10 6.56 1.37
C CYS A 53 -13.00 7.34 2.34
N LEU A 54 -12.72 7.28 3.65
CA LEU A 54 -13.61 7.83 4.67
C LEU A 54 -13.77 9.34 4.49
N GLN A 55 -12.72 10.03 4.03
CA GLN A 55 -12.73 11.48 3.83
C GLN A 55 -13.53 11.92 2.60
N GLU A 56 -13.70 11.05 1.61
CA GLU A 56 -14.24 11.44 0.31
C GLU A 56 -15.61 10.83 0.04
N ASN A 57 -15.82 9.57 0.41
CA ASN A 57 -16.99 8.79 0.00
C ASN A 57 -17.82 8.27 1.18
N TYR A 58 -17.53 8.70 2.41
CA TYR A 58 -18.36 8.32 3.54
C TYR A 58 -19.75 8.97 3.41
N PRO A 59 -20.86 8.20 3.54
CA PRO A 59 -22.21 8.70 3.26
C PRO A 59 -22.62 9.94 4.05
N PHE A 60 -21.98 10.23 5.18
CA PHE A 60 -22.26 11.43 5.96
C PHE A 60 -21.60 12.70 5.41
N ILE A 61 -20.54 12.58 4.63
CA ILE A 61 -19.83 13.71 4.02
C ILE A 61 -20.59 14.21 2.78
N ASN A 62 -21.13 13.28 1.97
CA ASN A 62 -21.77 13.60 0.68
C ASN A 62 -23.30 13.77 0.73
N GLN A 63 -23.91 13.75 1.92
CA GLN A 63 -25.34 14.03 2.02
C GLN A 63 -25.60 15.53 1.83
N LYS A 64 -26.48 15.86 0.88
CA LYS A 64 -27.01 17.23 0.75
C LYS A 64 -27.48 17.69 2.14
N PRO A 65 -27.07 18.88 2.59
CA PRO A 65 -27.43 19.36 3.92
C PRO A 65 -28.95 19.38 4.03
N SER A 66 -29.49 18.73 5.07
CA SER A 66 -30.89 18.91 5.44
C SER A 66 -31.13 20.39 5.74
N ASN A 67 -32.23 20.95 5.24
CA ASN A 67 -32.66 22.31 5.58
C ASN A 67 -33.02 22.45 7.07
N ASN A 68 -33.17 21.35 7.80
CA ASN A 68 -33.42 21.37 9.23
C ASN A 68 -32.12 21.59 10.02
N ARG A 69 -31.98 22.80 10.59
CA ARG A 69 -30.81 23.26 11.36
C ARG A 69 -30.49 22.35 12.55
N LEU A 70 -31.50 21.78 13.22
CA LEU A 70 -31.33 20.91 14.38
C LEU A 70 -30.69 19.57 13.97
N LEU A 71 -31.19 18.96 12.89
CA LEU A 71 -30.65 17.74 12.30
C LEU A 71 -29.22 17.93 11.80
N LYS A 72 -28.89 19.09 11.22
CA LYS A 72 -27.53 19.43 10.80
C LYS A 72 -26.57 19.50 11.99
N MET A 73 -27.01 20.11 13.10
CA MET A 73 -26.22 20.21 14.33
C MET A 73 -26.00 18.83 14.98
N LEU A 74 -27.07 18.03 15.14
CA LEU A 74 -26.99 16.68 15.70
C LEU A 74 -26.08 15.77 14.88
N ARG A 75 -26.17 15.81 13.54
CA ARG A 75 -25.27 15.06 12.66
C ARG A 75 -23.82 15.48 12.80
N LYS A 76 -23.55 16.78 12.91
CA LYS A 76 -22.20 17.29 13.13
C LYS A 76 -21.63 16.84 14.49
N LEU A 77 -22.44 16.88 15.54
CA LEU A 77 -22.07 16.39 16.89
C LEU A 77 -21.78 14.88 16.89
N LEU A 78 -22.67 14.08 16.29
CA LEU A 78 -22.47 12.63 16.16
C LEU A 78 -21.22 12.32 15.34
N PHE A 79 -21.00 13.02 14.23
CA PHE A 79 -19.80 12.86 13.41
C PHE A 79 -18.55 13.23 14.19
N VAL A 80 -18.53 14.36 14.92
CA VAL A 80 -17.39 14.76 15.76
C VAL A 80 -17.13 13.70 16.83
N PHE A 81 -18.16 13.18 17.49
CA PHE A 81 -18.02 12.16 18.52
C PHE A 81 -17.48 10.83 17.97
N ASP A 82 -17.96 10.42 16.80
CA ASP A 82 -17.47 9.23 16.11
C ASP A 82 -16.08 9.46 15.47
N TYR A 83 -15.74 10.69 15.06
CA TYR A 83 -14.44 11.12 14.54
C TYR A 83 -13.36 11.14 15.61
N PHE A 84 -13.67 11.60 16.84
CA PHE A 84 -12.79 11.43 18.00
C PHE A 84 -12.56 9.95 18.33
N LYS A 85 -13.47 9.08 17.92
CA LYS A 85 -13.31 7.62 17.95
C LYS A 85 -12.75 7.06 16.63
N GLY A 86 -12.18 7.88 15.75
CA GLY A 86 -12.03 7.72 14.29
C GLY A 86 -11.72 6.32 13.75
N TYR A 87 -10.88 5.54 14.44
CA TYR A 87 -10.64 4.13 14.11
C TYR A 87 -11.91 3.27 14.10
N ARG A 88 -12.94 3.62 14.87
CA ARG A 88 -14.22 2.91 14.93
C ARG A 88 -15.09 3.18 13.69
N LEU A 89 -15.01 4.38 13.09
CA LEU A 89 -15.82 4.72 11.92
C LEU A 89 -15.36 4.00 10.66
N GLU A 90 -14.07 4.06 10.37
CA GLU A 90 -13.46 3.39 9.21
C GLU A 90 -13.79 1.89 9.23
N LYS A 91 -13.63 1.26 10.39
CA LYS A 91 -13.93 -0.17 10.61
C LYS A 91 -15.41 -0.51 10.45
N LYS A 92 -16.32 0.31 11.00
CA LYS A 92 -17.78 0.17 10.80
C LYS A 92 -18.16 0.35 9.33
N TRP A 93 -17.43 1.20 8.61
CA TRP A 93 -17.73 1.47 7.21
C TRP A 93 -17.26 0.32 6.32
N LEU A 94 -16.04 -0.18 6.53
CA LEU A 94 -15.55 -1.36 5.85
C LEU A 94 -16.49 -2.57 6.06
N SER A 95 -16.96 -2.82 7.29
CA SER A 95 -17.90 -3.92 7.54
C SER A 95 -19.21 -3.76 6.77
N ARG A 96 -19.79 -2.55 6.72
CA ARG A 96 -20.99 -2.26 5.91
C ARG A 96 -20.75 -2.46 4.43
N ILE A 97 -19.60 -2.03 3.90
CA ILE A 97 -19.24 -2.24 2.49
C ILE A 97 -19.19 -3.75 2.19
N ILE A 98 -18.51 -4.53 3.02
CA ILE A 98 -18.39 -5.98 2.84
C ILE A 98 -19.78 -6.64 2.89
N GLN A 99 -20.60 -6.31 3.89
CA GLN A 99 -21.94 -6.90 4.06
C GLN A 99 -22.92 -6.52 2.93
N ASN A 100 -22.84 -5.29 2.42
CA ASN A 100 -23.75 -4.83 1.37
C ASN A 100 -23.29 -5.24 -0.03
N TRP A 101 -21.99 -5.09 -0.31
CA TRP A 101 -21.45 -5.39 -1.64
C TRP A 101 -21.20 -6.89 -1.85
N GLN A 102 -20.96 -7.64 -0.77
CA GLN A 102 -20.73 -9.09 -0.76
C GLN A 102 -19.59 -9.49 -1.72
N PRO A 103 -18.33 -9.09 -1.45
CA PRO A 103 -17.20 -9.51 -2.26
C PRO A 103 -17.01 -11.02 -2.20
N ASP A 104 -16.61 -11.67 -3.30
CA ASP A 104 -16.19 -13.07 -3.27
C ASP A 104 -14.80 -13.21 -2.62
N ILE A 105 -13.94 -12.21 -2.84
CA ILE A 105 -12.55 -12.18 -2.35
C ILE A 105 -12.26 -10.83 -1.69
N ILE A 106 -11.62 -10.88 -0.54
CA ILE A 106 -11.00 -9.73 0.13
C ILE A 106 -9.49 -9.88 -0.01
N HIS A 107 -8.84 -8.89 -0.62
CA HIS A 107 -7.42 -8.92 -0.92
C HIS A 107 -6.72 -7.77 -0.19
N THR A 108 -5.95 -8.08 0.85
CA THR A 108 -5.19 -7.09 1.62
C THR A 108 -3.76 -6.99 1.10
N LEU A 109 -3.34 -5.79 0.71
CA LEU A 109 -1.97 -5.52 0.23
C LEU A 109 -1.11 -4.99 1.38
N GLY A 110 -0.17 -5.82 1.84
CA GLY A 110 0.63 -5.58 3.06
C GLY A 110 -0.05 -6.10 4.33
N ILE A 111 0.75 -6.38 5.36
CA ILE A 111 0.22 -6.79 6.67
C ILE A 111 -0.21 -5.56 7.48
N ASP A 112 0.71 -4.64 7.73
CA ASP A 112 0.41 -3.32 8.27
C ASP A 112 0.36 -2.30 7.12
N PRO A 113 -0.73 -1.53 6.97
CA PRO A 113 -1.94 -1.54 7.79
C PRO A 113 -3.06 -2.49 7.35
N ALA A 114 -3.02 -3.00 6.12
CA ALA A 114 -4.21 -3.55 5.47
C ALA A 114 -4.75 -4.83 6.13
N ALA A 115 -3.92 -5.87 6.27
CA ALA A 115 -4.34 -7.15 6.87
C ALA A 115 -4.73 -6.98 8.34
N LEU A 116 -3.99 -6.18 9.11
CA LEU A 116 -4.31 -5.87 10.50
C LEU A 116 -5.67 -5.17 10.63
N HIS A 117 -5.92 -4.17 9.77
CA HIS A 117 -7.19 -3.45 9.76
C HIS A 117 -8.35 -4.40 9.45
N PHE A 118 -8.20 -5.24 8.41
CA PHE A 118 -9.24 -6.19 8.05
C PHE A 118 -9.46 -7.27 9.13
N MET A 119 -8.41 -7.78 9.76
CA MET A 119 -8.54 -8.76 10.84
C MET A 119 -9.35 -8.22 12.01
N ASP A 120 -9.12 -6.96 12.42
CA ASP A 120 -9.92 -6.33 13.47
C ASP A 120 -11.38 -6.16 13.05
N VAL A 121 -11.64 -5.73 11.81
CA VAL A 121 -13.01 -5.62 11.27
C VAL A 121 -13.70 -7.00 11.25
N ARG A 122 -13.02 -8.02 10.74
CA ARG A 122 -13.54 -9.39 10.67
C ARG A 122 -13.90 -9.93 12.04
N SER A 123 -12.99 -9.81 13.02
CA SER A 123 -13.20 -10.26 14.39
C SER A 123 -14.32 -9.48 15.08
N LYS A 124 -14.31 -8.16 14.96
CA LYS A 124 -15.23 -7.27 15.70
C LYS A 124 -16.66 -7.32 15.18
N PHE A 125 -16.83 -7.42 13.86
CA PHE A 125 -18.15 -7.45 13.21
C PHE A 125 -18.59 -8.87 12.85
N LYS A 126 -17.86 -9.89 13.33
CA LYS A 126 -18.15 -11.31 13.10
C LYS A 126 -18.39 -11.63 11.62
N LEU A 127 -17.53 -11.08 10.74
CA LEU A 127 -17.62 -11.37 9.31
C LEU A 127 -17.26 -12.86 9.12
N GLY A 128 -18.24 -13.63 8.65
CA GLY A 128 -18.13 -15.09 8.52
C GLY A 128 -17.10 -15.55 7.48
N PRO A 129 -16.87 -16.87 7.37
CA PRO A 129 -15.87 -17.45 6.48
C PRO A 129 -16.21 -17.35 4.98
N ASN A 130 -17.37 -16.78 4.63
CA ASN A 130 -17.84 -16.67 3.25
C ASN A 130 -16.95 -15.78 2.37
N TYR A 131 -16.13 -14.92 2.99
CA TYR A 131 -15.23 -14.03 2.28
C TYR A 131 -13.83 -14.64 2.24
N ARG A 132 -13.42 -15.12 1.06
CA ARG A 132 -12.05 -15.64 0.87
C ARG A 132 -11.06 -14.49 1.06
N TRP A 133 -10.07 -14.70 1.91
CA TRP A 133 -9.10 -13.68 2.27
C TRP A 133 -7.70 -14.00 1.73
N VAL A 134 -7.23 -13.15 0.82
CA VAL A 134 -5.87 -13.18 0.27
C VAL A 134 -5.03 -12.08 0.90
N VAL A 135 -3.83 -12.42 1.37
CA VAL A 135 -2.84 -11.47 1.89
C VAL A 135 -1.66 -11.41 0.93
N THR A 136 -1.21 -10.21 0.54
CA THR A 136 0.05 -10.03 -0.20
C THR A 136 1.10 -9.41 0.69
N ILE A 137 2.29 -10.01 0.72
CA ILE A 137 3.49 -9.52 1.39
C ILE A 137 4.51 -9.15 0.32
N ARG A 138 5.05 -7.93 0.41
CA ARG A 138 5.98 -7.39 -0.60
C ARG A 138 7.35 -7.20 0.02
N GLY A 139 8.39 -7.81 -0.56
CA GLY A 139 9.79 -7.70 -0.14
C GLY A 139 10.12 -8.31 1.23
N GLY A 140 9.11 -8.68 2.03
CA GLY A 140 9.29 -9.31 3.34
C GLY A 140 9.63 -8.35 4.48
N SER A 141 9.84 -7.07 4.22
CA SER A 141 10.17 -6.07 5.25
C SER A 141 9.14 -6.01 6.38
N ASP A 142 7.86 -6.17 6.03
CA ASP A 142 6.74 -6.11 6.97
C ASP A 142 6.75 -7.25 8.00
N ILE A 143 7.50 -8.33 7.73
CA ILE A 143 7.50 -9.54 8.55
C ILE A 143 8.90 -9.92 9.07
N GLU A 144 9.96 -9.37 8.47
CA GLU A 144 11.34 -9.73 8.75
C GLU A 144 11.71 -9.46 10.20
N LEU A 145 11.47 -8.26 10.70
CA LEU A 145 11.74 -7.93 12.11
C LEU A 145 10.69 -8.55 13.04
N GLU A 146 9.48 -8.76 12.54
CA GLU A 146 8.34 -9.21 13.32
C GLU A 146 8.44 -10.67 13.77
N ARG A 147 9.23 -11.49 13.09
CA ARG A 147 9.51 -12.87 13.52
C ARG A 147 10.23 -12.96 14.87
N PHE A 148 10.91 -11.90 15.27
CA PHE A 148 11.61 -11.80 16.55
C PHE A 148 10.75 -11.17 17.67
N SER A 149 9.63 -10.54 17.33
CA SER A 149 8.72 -9.94 18.31
C SER A 149 7.73 -10.96 18.84
N LEU A 150 7.82 -11.32 20.13
CA LEU A 150 6.90 -12.28 20.76
C LEU A 150 5.43 -11.80 20.71
N THR A 151 5.22 -10.49 20.84
CA THR A 151 3.88 -9.88 20.80
C THR A 151 3.30 -9.95 19.39
N ASN A 152 4.06 -9.51 18.38
CA ASN A 152 3.56 -9.44 17.01
C ASN A 152 3.46 -10.83 16.37
N LYS A 153 4.32 -11.78 16.74
CA LYS A 153 4.22 -13.18 16.30
C LYS A 153 2.84 -13.79 16.53
N LYS A 154 2.19 -13.49 17.67
CA LYS A 154 0.82 -13.97 17.95
C LYS A 154 -0.21 -13.38 16.97
N ILE A 155 -0.07 -12.09 16.66
CA ILE A 155 -0.96 -11.37 15.74
C ILE A 155 -0.79 -11.93 14.31
N PHE A 156 0.45 -12.09 13.85
CA PHE A 156 0.75 -12.58 12.50
C PHE A 156 0.33 -14.04 12.34
N LYS A 157 0.57 -14.88 13.35
CA LYS A 157 0.06 -16.26 13.38
C LYS A 157 -1.45 -16.30 13.20
N LYS A 158 -2.19 -15.42 13.89
CA LYS A 158 -3.65 -15.33 13.72
C LYS A 158 -4.06 -14.92 12.31
N ILE A 159 -3.39 -13.93 11.70
CA ILE A 159 -3.62 -13.56 10.29
C ILE A 159 -3.43 -14.77 9.39
N PHE A 160 -2.32 -15.49 9.52
CA PHE A 160 -2.01 -16.63 8.65
C PHE A 160 -2.93 -17.84 8.88
N GLN A 161 -3.47 -18.00 10.08
CA GLN A 161 -4.49 -19.00 10.38
C GLN A 161 -5.85 -18.68 9.74
N GLU A 162 -6.22 -17.40 9.69
CA GLU A 162 -7.53 -16.93 9.21
C GLU A 162 -7.57 -16.62 7.71
N CYS A 163 -6.44 -16.27 7.08
CA CYS A 163 -6.39 -16.04 5.63
C CYS A 163 -6.48 -17.35 4.85
N ASP A 164 -6.98 -17.31 3.62
CA ASP A 164 -7.07 -18.48 2.74
C ASP A 164 -5.80 -18.65 1.90
N LEU A 165 -5.15 -17.55 1.52
CA LEU A 165 -3.97 -17.56 0.65
C LEU A 165 -3.00 -16.42 1.00
N VAL A 166 -1.70 -16.69 0.92
CA VAL A 166 -0.64 -15.69 1.03
C VAL A 166 0.20 -15.65 -0.24
N ILE A 167 0.26 -14.46 -0.83
CA ILE A 167 1.13 -14.12 -1.96
C ILE A 167 2.38 -13.44 -1.43
N ALA A 168 3.55 -13.93 -1.85
CA ALA A 168 4.84 -13.27 -1.63
C ALA A 168 5.71 -13.32 -2.89
N ASP A 169 6.66 -12.39 -2.98
CA ASP A 169 7.49 -12.18 -4.16
C ASP A 169 8.82 -12.94 -4.13
N ASN A 170 9.18 -13.60 -3.03
CA ASN A 170 10.44 -14.35 -2.92
C ASN A 170 10.40 -15.48 -1.86
N LYS A 171 11.37 -16.41 -1.97
CA LYS A 171 11.54 -17.56 -1.06
C LYS A 171 11.71 -17.17 0.40
N ILE A 172 12.51 -16.13 0.63
CA ILE A 172 12.88 -15.65 1.97
C ILE A 172 11.64 -15.19 2.73
N THR A 173 10.76 -14.44 2.07
CA THR A 173 9.49 -13.97 2.63
C THR A 173 8.58 -15.14 3.01
N TYR A 174 8.51 -16.19 2.20
CA TYR A 174 7.77 -17.40 2.58
C TYR A 174 8.39 -18.12 3.78
N SER A 175 9.72 -18.21 3.87
CA SER A 175 10.40 -18.77 5.06
C SER A 175 9.96 -18.06 6.33
N TYR A 176 10.02 -16.72 6.32
CA TYR A 176 9.61 -15.90 7.45
C TYR A 176 8.12 -16.09 7.78
N ALA A 177 7.25 -16.17 6.76
CA ALA A 177 5.83 -16.41 6.97
C ALA A 177 5.57 -17.80 7.58
N PHE A 178 6.30 -18.84 7.18
CA PHE A 178 6.19 -20.18 7.77
C PHE A 178 6.65 -20.19 9.24
N GLU A 179 7.73 -19.52 9.58
CA GLU A 179 8.20 -19.34 10.96
C GLU A 179 7.18 -18.59 11.85
N LEU A 180 6.39 -17.72 11.23
CA LEU A 180 5.28 -16.99 11.83
C LEU A 180 3.95 -17.78 11.84
N GLY A 181 3.93 -19.01 11.31
CA GLY A 181 2.79 -19.92 11.40
C GLY A 181 1.92 -20.05 10.14
N LEU A 182 2.40 -19.58 8.98
CA LEU A 182 1.73 -19.85 7.71
C LEU A 182 1.78 -21.35 7.38
N ASN A 183 0.61 -21.91 7.03
CA ASN A 183 0.55 -23.27 6.49
C ASN A 183 1.07 -23.27 5.04
N LYS A 184 1.97 -24.20 4.70
CA LYS A 184 2.55 -24.35 3.35
C LYS A 184 1.50 -24.50 2.23
N ASN A 185 0.33 -25.06 2.54
CA ASN A 185 -0.77 -25.24 1.59
C ASN A 185 -1.54 -23.93 1.29
N LYS A 186 -1.27 -22.86 2.04
CA LYS A 186 -1.84 -21.52 1.80
C LYS A 186 -0.95 -20.64 0.94
N LYS A 187 0.03 -21.22 0.24
CA LYS A 187 0.80 -20.53 -0.81
C LYS A 187 0.21 -20.88 -2.19
N PRO A 188 0.27 -19.98 -3.18
CA PRO A 188 -0.11 -20.29 -4.55
C PRO A 188 0.75 -21.42 -5.15
N SER A 189 0.21 -22.10 -6.15
CA SER A 189 0.94 -23.12 -6.93
C SER A 189 2.14 -22.50 -7.65
N LEU A 190 1.97 -21.29 -8.18
CA LEU A 190 3.07 -20.45 -8.64
C LEU A 190 4.00 -20.14 -7.47
N GLU A 191 5.30 -20.40 -7.66
CA GLU A 191 6.28 -20.32 -6.58
C GLU A 191 6.37 -18.89 -6.00
N PHE A 192 6.35 -17.88 -6.87
CA PHE A 192 6.37 -16.46 -6.52
C PHE A 192 5.43 -15.67 -7.42
N ILE A 193 4.74 -14.70 -6.83
CA ILE A 193 3.96 -13.73 -7.58
C ILE A 193 4.44 -12.35 -7.12
N PRO A 194 4.85 -11.46 -8.05
CA PRO A 194 5.32 -10.13 -7.68
C PRO A 194 4.28 -9.38 -6.83
N GLY A 195 4.63 -9.08 -5.59
CA GLY A 195 3.76 -8.36 -4.65
C GLY A 195 3.45 -6.94 -5.12
N THR A 196 4.15 -6.45 -6.15
CA THR A 196 3.98 -5.15 -6.78
C THR A 196 2.86 -5.08 -7.81
N GLY A 197 2.20 -6.21 -8.17
CA GLY A 197 1.20 -6.25 -9.24
C GLY A 197 1.79 -6.44 -10.64
N GLY A 198 3.10 -6.66 -10.75
CA GLY A 198 3.79 -6.92 -12.01
C GLY A 198 4.18 -5.66 -12.79
N MET A 199 4.64 -5.86 -14.04
CA MET A 199 5.00 -4.80 -14.98
C MET A 199 4.45 -5.12 -16.37
N ASP A 200 4.05 -4.09 -17.11
CA ASP A 200 3.63 -4.20 -18.50
C ASP A 200 4.86 -4.34 -19.42
N ILE A 201 5.28 -5.58 -19.64
CA ILE A 201 6.50 -5.91 -20.41
C ILE A 201 6.38 -5.47 -21.87
N GLU A 202 5.19 -5.57 -22.47
CA GLU A 202 4.96 -5.15 -23.85
C GLU A 202 5.11 -3.64 -24.01
N LYS A 203 4.52 -2.87 -23.09
CA LYS A 203 4.71 -1.42 -23.03
C LYS A 203 6.18 -1.07 -22.85
N LEU A 204 6.90 -1.71 -21.92
CA LEU A 204 8.34 -1.49 -21.72
C LEU A 204 9.16 -1.85 -22.96
N SER A 205 8.84 -2.96 -23.62
CA SER A 205 9.49 -3.40 -24.86
C SER A 205 9.27 -2.40 -25.99
N SER A 206 8.07 -1.82 -26.10
CA SER A 206 7.78 -0.79 -27.12
C SER A 206 8.64 0.46 -26.94
N LEU A 207 8.95 0.85 -25.70
CA LEU A 207 9.81 2.00 -25.38
C LEU A 207 11.27 1.75 -25.76
N ARG A 208 11.72 0.49 -25.80
CA ARG A 208 13.09 0.11 -26.17
C ARG A 208 13.43 0.45 -27.61
N LYS A 209 12.44 0.62 -28.50
CA LYS A 209 12.65 0.96 -29.92
C LYS A 209 13.15 2.40 -30.13
N GLN A 210 13.19 3.22 -29.09
CA GLN A 210 13.74 4.56 -29.18
C GLN A 210 15.27 4.50 -29.35
N LYS A 211 15.83 5.35 -30.23
CA LYS A 211 17.28 5.46 -30.39
C LYS A 211 17.92 5.82 -29.05
N THR A 212 18.95 5.10 -28.66
CA THR A 212 19.77 5.46 -27.49
C THR A 212 20.28 6.89 -27.68
N SER A 213 20.19 7.71 -26.64
CA SER A 213 20.71 9.08 -26.67
C SER A 213 22.20 9.07 -27.04
N GLN A 214 22.64 10.04 -27.84
CA GLN A 214 24.08 10.26 -28.07
C GLN A 214 24.79 10.76 -26.80
N SER A 215 24.04 11.24 -25.82
CA SER A 215 24.59 11.62 -24.52
C SER A 215 24.85 10.38 -23.67
N ARG A 216 26.06 10.24 -23.13
CA ARG A 216 26.43 9.21 -22.13
C ARG A 216 25.83 9.56 -20.76
N ILE A 217 24.53 9.38 -20.64
CA ILE A 217 23.78 9.61 -19.40
C ILE A 217 23.69 8.27 -18.66
N ILE A 218 24.24 8.22 -17.46
CA ILE A 218 23.96 7.12 -16.53
C ILE A 218 22.69 7.50 -15.77
N LEU A 219 21.61 6.76 -16.04
CA LEU A 219 20.39 6.85 -15.26
C LEU A 219 20.57 5.98 -14.01
N TRP A 220 20.58 6.61 -12.84
CA TRP A 220 20.53 5.90 -11.57
C TRP A 220 19.08 5.94 -11.05
N PRO A 221 18.22 4.95 -11.37
CA PRO A 221 16.79 5.02 -11.14
C PRO A 221 16.38 4.97 -9.66
N LYS A 222 17.33 4.75 -8.76
CA LYS A 222 17.09 4.69 -7.32
C LYS A 222 18.23 5.31 -6.54
N ALA A 223 18.32 6.63 -6.54
CA ALA A 223 19.02 7.33 -5.48
C ALA A 223 17.96 7.55 -4.38
N CYS A 224 18.10 6.86 -3.25
CA CYS A 224 17.26 7.15 -2.09
C CYS A 224 18.18 7.74 -1.03
N GLU A 225 17.85 8.91 -0.50
CA GLU A 225 18.50 9.49 0.67
C GLU A 225 17.52 9.46 1.83
N ALA A 226 17.54 8.40 2.63
CA ALA A 226 17.15 8.48 4.04
C ALA A 226 17.40 7.16 4.75
N THR A 227 17.41 7.22 6.09
CA THR A 227 17.12 6.11 7.02
C THR A 227 15.79 5.39 6.71
N TYR A 228 14.85 6.03 5.99
CA TYR A 228 13.53 5.49 5.57
C TYR A 228 13.16 5.80 4.10
N SER A 229 14.15 5.89 3.18
CA SER A 229 13.95 6.04 1.72
C SER A 229 13.21 7.30 1.22
N ARG A 230 13.84 8.49 1.29
CA ARG A 230 13.43 9.64 0.46
C ARG A 230 13.95 9.38 -0.95
N GLY A 231 13.11 9.37 -1.98
CA GLY A 231 13.57 9.29 -3.36
C GLY A 231 14.32 10.57 -3.73
N LEU A 232 15.65 10.50 -3.90
CA LEU A 232 16.39 11.56 -4.56
C LEU A 232 15.93 11.63 -6.03
N PRO A 233 15.98 12.82 -6.65
CA PRO A 233 15.83 12.94 -8.09
C PRO A 233 16.76 11.94 -8.78
N VAL A 234 16.33 11.39 -9.92
CA VAL A 234 17.21 10.60 -10.77
C VAL A 234 18.45 11.45 -11.05
N LEU A 235 19.56 11.11 -10.42
CA LEU A 235 20.84 11.75 -10.66
C LEU A 235 21.26 11.35 -12.07
N VAL A 236 21.08 12.28 -13.00
CA VAL A 236 21.68 12.22 -14.32
C VAL A 236 23.17 12.51 -14.11
N ILE A 237 23.95 11.46 -13.86
CA ILE A 237 25.40 11.58 -13.92
C ILE A 237 25.76 11.63 -15.41
N LYS A 238 25.75 12.84 -15.96
CA LYS A 238 26.56 13.13 -17.15
C LYS A 238 28.00 12.98 -16.68
N ILE A 239 28.82 12.16 -17.33
CA ILE A 239 30.21 11.92 -16.95
C ILE A 239 30.94 13.28 -16.83
N LEU A 240 30.94 13.84 -15.63
CA LEU A 240 31.59 15.06 -15.19
C LEU A 240 32.91 14.68 -14.50
N LEU A 241 33.57 13.62 -14.96
CA LEU A 241 34.93 13.30 -14.53
C LEU A 241 35.95 14.37 -14.94
N ASN A 242 35.59 15.27 -15.87
CA ASN A 242 36.39 16.45 -16.19
C ASN A 242 36.01 17.72 -15.39
N GLY A 243 34.93 17.70 -14.60
CA GLY A 243 34.44 18.86 -13.83
C GLY A 243 34.40 18.67 -12.31
N LEU A 244 34.38 17.43 -11.82
CA LEU A 244 34.29 17.13 -10.38
C LEU A 244 35.52 17.59 -9.57
N ILE A 245 36.68 17.77 -10.23
CA ILE A 245 37.91 18.27 -9.59
C ILE A 245 37.75 19.72 -9.08
N LEU A 246 36.87 20.52 -9.69
CA LEU A 246 36.60 21.91 -9.28
C LEU A 246 35.53 22.00 -8.18
N TRP A 247 34.61 21.05 -8.11
CA TRP A 247 33.50 21.07 -7.15
C TRP A 247 33.90 20.56 -5.77
N THR A 248 34.76 19.53 -5.68
CA THR A 248 35.24 19.00 -4.39
C THR A 248 36.05 20.03 -3.59
N LYS A 249 36.85 20.87 -4.26
CA LYS A 249 37.61 21.95 -3.58
C LYS A 249 36.71 23.01 -2.95
N LYS A 250 35.57 23.33 -3.57
CA LYS A 250 34.65 24.36 -3.07
C LYS A 250 33.78 23.84 -1.92
N PHE A 251 33.37 22.56 -1.98
CA PHE A 251 32.55 21.93 -0.94
C PHE A 251 33.34 21.65 0.34
N VAL A 252 34.61 21.23 0.23
CA VAL A 252 35.51 21.09 1.39
C VAL A 252 35.70 22.42 2.12
N LYS A 253 35.77 23.53 1.39
CA LYS A 253 35.93 24.87 1.98
C LYS A 253 34.69 25.33 2.76
N ILE A 254 33.49 25.04 2.26
CA ILE A 254 32.23 25.34 2.95
C ILE A 254 32.06 24.46 4.20
N PHE A 255 32.39 23.17 4.09
CA PHE A 255 32.30 22.26 5.24
C PHE A 255 33.27 22.64 6.36
N LYS A 256 34.48 23.10 5.99
CA LYS A 256 35.47 23.61 6.94
C LYS A 256 35.01 24.88 7.65
N LEU A 257 34.41 25.82 6.91
CA LEU A 257 33.79 27.04 7.46
C LEU A 257 32.65 26.74 8.45
N ILE A 258 31.86 25.70 8.19
CA ILE A 258 30.78 25.29 9.08
C ILE A 258 31.34 24.67 10.37
N ILE A 259 32.40 23.86 10.29
CA ILE A 259 33.06 23.30 11.48
C ILE A 259 33.71 24.42 12.31
N GLU A 260 34.46 25.33 11.69
CA GLU A 260 35.09 26.47 12.37
C GLU A 260 34.06 27.39 13.05
N PHE A 261 32.89 27.59 12.44
CA PHE A 261 31.79 28.35 13.04
C PHE A 261 31.15 27.63 14.23
N LEU A 262 31.01 26.31 14.16
CA LEU A 262 30.46 25.51 15.26
C LEU A 262 31.42 25.43 16.45
N GLU A 263 32.73 25.39 16.22
CA GLU A 263 33.77 25.44 17.27
C GLU A 263 33.87 26.81 17.97
N GLN A 264 33.30 27.88 17.40
CA GLN A 264 33.23 29.18 18.08
C GLN A 264 32.00 29.34 18.99
N ILE A 265 31.00 28.48 18.81
CA ILE A 265 29.72 28.53 19.54
C ILE A 265 29.71 27.56 20.73
N TYR A 266 30.66 26.64 20.80
CA TYR A 266 30.85 25.65 21.87
C TYR A 266 32.24 25.79 22.50
#